data_AF-A0A517NZM8-F1
#
_entry.id   AF-A0A517NZM8-F1
#
_cell.length_a   1.000
_cell.length_b   1.000
_cell.length_c   1.000
_cell.angle_alpha   90.00
_cell.angle_beta   90.00
_cell.angle_gamma   90.00
#
_symmetry.space_group_name_H-M   'P 1'
#
loop_
_entity.id
_entity.type
_entity.pdbx_description
1 polymer ?
#
loop_
_entity_poly.entity_id
_entity_poly.type
_entity_poly.pdbx_seq_one_letter_code
_entity_poly.pdbx_strand_id
1 'polypeptide(L)' 'MQTATLTTPRSSGNRSNPPPTSGPSGCGYSIWQFDGSQWQLKKNCAIGDAQLGEPPAMEGKFKGQLRSTACVVA' A
#
# COMPACT_ATOMS: atom_id res chain seq x y z
N MET A 1 -14.48 -23.41 31.81
CA MET A 1 -13.44 -23.68 30.80
C MET A 1 -14.06 -24.56 29.71
N GLN A 2 -14.46 -24.01 28.57
CA GLN A 2 -15.01 -24.79 27.45
C GLN A 2 -14.07 -24.61 26.24
N THR A 3 -13.55 -25.72 25.72
CA THR A 3 -12.60 -25.77 24.62
C THR A 3 -13.36 -26.02 23.33
N ALA A 4 -13.34 -25.08 22.38
CA ALA A 4 -13.98 -25.24 21.08
C ALA A 4 -13.02 -25.91 20.09
N THR A 5 -13.39 -27.09 19.59
CA THR A 5 -12.68 -27.80 18.52
C THR A 5 -13.10 -27.21 17.18
N LEU A 6 -12.18 -26.54 16.47
CA LEU A 6 -12.43 -25.94 15.16
C LEU A 6 -12.39 -27.04 14.07
N THR A 7 -13.56 -27.51 13.64
CA THR A 7 -13.69 -28.43 12.51
C THR A 7 -13.36 -27.71 11.20
N THR A 8 -12.29 -28.11 10.53
CA THR A 8 -11.88 -27.61 9.21
C THR A 8 -12.87 -28.07 8.14
N PRO A 9 -13.46 -27.18 7.31
CA PRO A 9 -14.16 -27.63 6.13
C PRO A 9 -13.14 -27.95 5.02
N ARG A 10 -13.09 -29.25 4.69
CA ARG A 10 -12.52 -29.84 3.47
C ARG A 10 -13.08 -29.12 2.25
N SER A 11 -12.25 -28.37 1.52
CA SER A 11 -12.59 -27.88 0.19
C SER A 11 -11.92 -28.75 -0.86
N SER A 12 -12.73 -29.64 -1.43
CA SER A 12 -12.46 -30.43 -2.62
C SER A 12 -12.53 -29.51 -3.84
N GLY A 13 -11.45 -29.41 -4.61
CA GLY A 13 -11.47 -28.76 -5.91
C GLY A 13 -10.07 -28.51 -6.44
N ASN A 14 -9.61 -29.39 -7.35
CA ASN A 14 -8.54 -29.11 -8.30
C ASN A 14 -8.83 -27.77 -9.01
N ARG A 15 -8.25 -26.69 -8.51
CA ARG A 15 -7.94 -25.52 -9.33
C ARG A 15 -6.43 -25.46 -9.34
N SER A 16 -5.85 -25.77 -10.49
CA SER A 16 -4.48 -25.39 -10.79
C SER A 16 -4.41 -23.88 -10.56
N ASN A 17 -3.94 -23.46 -9.39
CA ASN A 17 -3.63 -22.06 -9.17
C ASN A 17 -2.64 -21.70 -10.30
N PRO A 18 -2.92 -20.66 -11.10
CA PRO A 18 -1.91 -20.19 -12.04
C PRO A 18 -0.62 -19.96 -11.23
N PRO A 19 0.57 -20.28 -11.78
CA PRO A 19 1.81 -19.99 -11.10
C PRO A 19 1.74 -18.52 -10.63
N PRO A 20 2.19 -18.19 -9.41
CA PRO A 20 2.19 -16.80 -8.96
C PRO A 20 2.94 -16.03 -10.04
N THR A 21 2.20 -15.25 -10.83
CA THR A 21 2.76 -14.41 -11.87
C THR A 21 3.80 -13.61 -11.15
N SER A 22 5.06 -13.86 -11.46
CA SER A 22 6.23 -13.13 -10.94
C SER A 22 6.26 -11.73 -11.56
N GLY A 23 5.09 -11.10 -11.65
CA GLY A 23 4.92 -9.72 -12.00
C GLY A 23 5.40 -8.88 -10.82
N PRO A 24 5.89 -7.67 -11.09
CA PRO A 24 6.41 -6.80 -10.05
C PRO A 24 5.32 -6.61 -8.98
N SER A 25 5.64 -7.05 -7.77
CA SER A 25 4.71 -7.14 -6.65
C SER A 25 4.96 -5.96 -5.73
N GLY A 26 4.80 -4.76 -6.27
CA GLY A 26 4.95 -3.52 -5.53
C GLY A 26 3.62 -3.01 -4.97
N CYS A 27 3.59 -2.59 -3.71
CA CYS A 27 2.46 -1.83 -3.20
C CYS A 27 2.91 -0.87 -2.10
N GLY A 28 2.10 0.15 -1.81
CA GLY A 28 2.38 1.04 -0.70
C GLY A 28 1.77 2.41 -0.86
N TYR A 29 2.19 3.32 0.01
CA TYR A 29 1.80 4.72 -0.04
C TYR A 29 2.98 5.61 0.40
N SER A 30 2.97 6.85 -0.08
CA SER A 30 3.84 7.91 0.38
C SER A 30 3.04 8.92 1.20
N ILE A 31 3.63 9.41 2.30
CA ILE A 31 3.07 10.52 3.07
C ILE A 31 3.85 11.77 2.72
N TRP A 32 3.11 12.81 2.32
CA TRP A 32 3.61 14.14 2.00
C TRP A 32 3.21 15.13 3.09
N GLN A 33 4.11 16.04 3.44
CA GLN A 33 3.89 17.13 4.37
C GLN A 33 4.05 18.46 3.64
N PHE A 34 3.08 19.36 3.76
CA PHE A 34 3.20 20.71 3.21
C PHE A 34 4.04 21.58 4.16
N ASP A 35 5.11 22.19 3.67
CA ASP A 35 6.01 23.04 4.50
C ASP A 35 5.55 24.51 4.61
N GLY A 36 4.51 24.88 3.87
CA GLY A 36 4.02 26.26 3.71
C GLY A 36 4.24 26.81 2.29
N SER A 37 5.04 26.14 1.47
CA SER A 37 5.30 26.51 0.08
C SER A 37 5.17 25.34 -0.88
N GLN A 38 5.54 24.12 -0.47
CA GLN A 38 5.54 22.93 -1.31
C GLN A 38 5.31 21.64 -0.52
N TRP A 39 4.98 20.56 -1.23
CA TRP A 39 4.88 19.23 -0.65
C TRP A 39 6.26 18.59 -0.54
N GLN A 40 6.59 18.11 0.66
CA GLN A 40 7.82 17.40 0.97
C GLN A 40 7.52 15.96 1.37
N LEU A 41 8.29 15.00 0.86
CA LEU A 41 8.10 13.60 1.22
C LEU A 41 8.47 13.41 2.69
N LYS A 42 7.49 13.02 3.51
CA LYS A 42 7.69 12.81 4.95
C LYS A 42 7.96 11.35 5.29
N LYS A 43 7.29 10.43 4.60
CA LYS A 43 7.44 8.99 4.83
C LYS A 43 7.23 8.22 3.54
N ASN A 44 8.14 7.30 3.27
CA ASN A 44 7.99 6.30 2.22
C ASN A 44 7.55 4.98 2.85
N CYS A 45 6.38 4.47 2.44
CA CYS A 45 5.89 3.14 2.81
C CYS A 45 5.70 2.25 1.57
N ALA A 46 6.46 2.50 0.50
CA ALA A 46 6.56 1.61 -0.65
C ALA A 46 7.21 0.27 -0.24
N ILE A 47 6.66 -0.82 -0.74
CA ILE A 47 7.12 -2.19 -0.51
C ILE A 47 7.39 -2.84 -1.87
N GLY A 48 8.45 -3.63 -1.96
CA GLY A 48 8.89 -4.26 -3.21
C GLY A 48 9.38 -3.23 -4.22
N ASP A 49 9.03 -3.44 -5.49
CA ASP A 49 9.44 -2.58 -6.61
C ASP A 49 8.47 -1.40 -6.85
N ALA A 50 7.74 -0.97 -5.82
CA ALA A 50 6.79 0.12 -5.93
C ALA A 50 7.50 1.48 -6.01
N GLN A 51 7.19 2.25 -7.05
CA GLN A 51 7.63 3.63 -7.20
C GLN A 51 6.79 4.56 -6.32
N LEU A 52 7.46 5.54 -5.70
CA LEU A 52 6.83 6.59 -4.93
C LEU A 52 5.76 7.30 -5.77
N GLY A 53 4.54 7.38 -5.24
CA GLY A 53 3.51 8.23 -5.82
C GLY A 53 3.93 9.69 -5.78
N GLU A 54 3.62 10.43 -6.84
CA GLU A 54 3.93 11.86 -6.98
C GLU A 54 3.34 12.70 -5.83
N PRO A 55 3.92 13.88 -5.53
CA PRO A 55 3.32 14.80 -4.57
C PRO A 55 1.90 15.20 -4.99
N PRO A 56 1.01 15.52 -4.03
CA PRO A 56 -0.34 15.98 -4.36
C PRO A 56 -0.31 17.20 -5.30
N ALA A 57 -1.04 17.12 -6.42
CA ALA A 57 -1.14 18.21 -7.40
C ALA A 57 -1.84 19.47 -6.85
N MET A 58 -2.64 19.32 -5.79
CA MET A 58 -3.31 20.43 -5.12
C MET A 58 -2.36 21.10 -4.12
N GLU A 59 -2.32 22.42 -4.09
CA GLU A 59 -1.59 23.16 -3.07
C GLU A 59 -2.03 22.81 -1.64
N GLY A 60 -1.08 22.87 -0.70
CA GLY A 60 -1.39 22.70 0.71
C GLY A 60 -2.14 23.91 1.26
N LYS A 61 -3.02 23.67 2.24
CA LYS A 61 -3.85 24.70 2.88
C LYS A 61 -3.16 25.34 4.09
N PHE A 62 -2.29 24.60 4.77
CA PHE A 62 -1.55 25.07 5.94
C PHE A 62 -0.26 24.27 6.16
N LYS A 63 0.75 24.93 6.73
CA LYS A 63 2.02 24.29 7.09
C LYS A 63 1.79 23.13 8.06
N GLY A 64 2.36 21.98 7.73
CA GLY A 64 2.21 20.74 8.48
C GLY A 64 1.07 19.84 8.01
N GLN A 65 0.25 20.26 7.04
CA GLN A 65 -0.78 19.41 6.46
C GLN A 65 -0.17 18.13 5.89
N LEU A 66 -0.82 16.99 6.14
CA LEU A 66 -0.42 15.69 5.61
C LEU A 66 -1.38 15.21 4.52
N ARG A 67 -0.83 14.54 3.51
CA ARG A 67 -1.59 13.80 2.49
C ARG A 67 -0.90 12.49 2.16
N SER A 68 -1.68 11.50 1.75
CA SER A 68 -1.16 10.23 1.22
C SER A 68 -1.38 10.14 -0.28
N THR A 69 -0.44 9.51 -0.97
CA THR A 69 -0.53 9.15 -2.39
C THR A 69 -0.18 7.68 -2.54
N ALA A 70 -0.89 6.98 -3.42
CA ALA A 70 -0.62 5.57 -3.68
C ALA A 70 0.72 5.40 -4.41
N CYS A 71 1.50 4.40 -4.01
CA CYS A 71 2.65 3.97 -4.80
C CYS A 71 2.15 3.06 -5.93
N VAL A 72 2.78 3.17 -7.10
CA VAL A 72 2.46 2.35 -8.27
C VAL A 72 3.62 1.43 -8.58
N VAL A 73 3.32 0.27 -9.13
CA VAL A 73 4.35 -0.66 -9.60
C VAL A 73 4.98 -0.08 -10.87
N ALA A 74 6.33 -0.05 -10.92
CA ALA A 74 7.08 0.42 -12.08
C ALA A 74 6.98 -0.54 -13.27
#